data_AF-A0A315X3L7-F1
#
_entry.id   AF-A0A315X3L7-F1
#
_cell.length_a   1.000
_cell.length_b   1.000
_cell.length_c   1.000
_cell.angle_alpha   90.00
_cell.angle_beta   90.00
_cell.angle_gamma   90.00
#
_symmetry.space_group_name_H-M   'P 1'
#
loop_
_entity.id
_entity.type
_entity.pdbx_description
1 polymer ?
#
loop_
_entity_poly.entity_id
_entity_poly.type
_entity_poly.pdbx_seq_one_letter_code
_entity_poly.pdbx_strand_id
1 'polypeptide(L)'
;MPEFESPHRHALPRLLLLLALLVTGVAGLLAGGSALGVLPLRASAASQFGTDWGFAIPAINELNAAAIRVCSADALADSAVGTANEEIRKAQVEVLVGEYNGAVQEYNREVRARIDSGITRPAEVPSRALPLDLARQEFCLKTAKSPPLASPTPALPSNAGRFLTLEQLDAYAAAAGWPNEPGWWPEMRKIVLCETRSLDTMAHNTSDPHGGSYGLAQLNGSYHFERAGESFDQRFDPVVNLRTALWLRTVRGHFGGTGGWYNCAKLWGID
;
A
#
# COMPACT_ATOMS: atom_id res chain seq x y z
N MET A 1 -28.83 -95.23 -26.30
CA MET A 1 -29.68 -94.13 -25.81
C MET A 1 -29.77 -94.29 -24.30
N PRO A 2 -29.06 -93.41 -23.57
CA PRO A 2 -29.74 -92.51 -22.66
C PRO A 2 -29.14 -91.08 -22.59
N GLU A 3 -30.05 -90.17 -22.23
CA GLU A 3 -29.95 -88.95 -21.41
C GLU A 3 -28.81 -87.94 -21.61
N PHE A 4 -29.22 -86.76 -22.09
CA PHE A 4 -28.48 -85.50 -22.06
C PHE A 4 -28.84 -84.78 -20.74
N GLU A 5 -27.94 -84.81 -19.75
CA GLU A 5 -28.06 -83.99 -18.54
C GLU A 5 -27.30 -82.66 -18.71
N SER A 6 -28.01 -81.55 -18.48
CA SER A 6 -27.43 -80.24 -18.16
C SER A 6 -27.27 -80.15 -16.64
N PRO A 7 -26.15 -79.62 -16.11
CA PRO A 7 -26.31 -78.37 -15.37
C PRO A 7 -25.10 -77.42 -15.36
N HIS A 8 -25.40 -76.16 -15.67
CA HIS A 8 -24.82 -75.00 -15.00
C HIS A 8 -24.98 -75.11 -13.48
N ARG A 9 -23.96 -75.55 -12.75
CA ARG A 9 -23.82 -75.30 -11.31
C ARG A 9 -22.34 -75.35 -10.97
N HIS A 10 -21.67 -74.19 -10.84
CA HIS A 10 -20.48 -73.99 -9.97
C HIS A 10 -19.97 -72.52 -9.95
N ALA A 11 -20.61 -71.58 -10.65
CA ALA A 11 -20.14 -70.19 -10.70
C ALA A 11 -20.75 -69.24 -9.63
N LEU A 12 -21.56 -69.73 -8.68
CA LEU A 12 -22.19 -68.88 -7.66
C LEU A 12 -21.54 -68.83 -6.25
N PRO A 13 -20.66 -69.74 -5.78
CA PRO A 13 -20.11 -69.62 -4.42
C PRO A 13 -18.81 -68.80 -4.33
N ARG A 14 -18.18 -68.43 -5.46
CA ARG A 14 -16.93 -67.65 -5.47
C ARG A 14 -17.13 -66.13 -5.47
N LEU A 15 -18.32 -65.64 -5.86
CA LEU A 15 -18.61 -64.20 -5.90
C LEU A 15 -19.02 -63.63 -4.52
N LEU A 16 -19.57 -64.46 -3.61
CA LEU A 16 -19.98 -64.04 -2.27
C LEU A 16 -18.83 -64.00 -1.24
N LEU A 17 -17.71 -64.68 -1.49
CA LEU A 17 -16.54 -64.63 -0.60
C LEU A 17 -15.70 -63.35 -0.76
N LEU A 18 -15.73 -62.72 -1.94
CA LEU A 18 -14.97 -61.49 -2.23
C LEU A 18 -15.64 -60.22 -1.68
N LEU A 19 -16.98 -60.22 -1.49
CA LEU A 19 -17.70 -59.08 -0.91
C LEU A 19 -17.62 -59.03 0.63
N ALA A 20 -17.42 -60.16 1.31
CA ALA A 20 -17.27 -60.20 2.77
C ALA A 20 -15.91 -59.68 3.29
N LEU A 21 -14.86 -59.75 2.47
CA LEU A 21 -13.53 -59.20 2.79
C LEU A 21 -13.43 -57.69 2.58
N LEU A 22 -14.36 -57.08 1.82
CA LEU A 22 -14.37 -55.64 1.54
C LEU A 22 -15.13 -54.82 2.59
N VAL A 23 -15.96 -55.43 3.43
CA VAL A 23 -16.75 -54.73 4.47
C VAL A 23 -16.15 -54.88 5.88
N THR A 24 -15.28 -55.86 6.13
CA THR A 24 -14.63 -56.04 7.45
C THR A 24 -13.32 -55.27 7.62
N GLY A 25 -12.78 -54.64 6.57
CA GLY A 25 -11.60 -53.77 6.65
C GLY A 25 -11.86 -52.34 7.14
N VAL A 26 -13.12 -51.94 7.36
CA VAL A 26 -13.51 -50.54 7.64
C VAL A 26 -13.97 -50.30 9.09
N ALA A 27 -14.07 -51.31 9.95
CA ALA A 27 -14.70 -51.15 11.29
C ALA A 27 -13.82 -51.49 12.50
N GLY A 28 -12.49 -51.48 12.38
CA GLY A 28 -11.62 -51.87 13.49
C GLY A 28 -10.32 -51.08 13.58
N LEU A 29 -10.39 -49.79 13.92
CA LEU A 29 -9.24 -49.01 14.42
C LEU A 29 -9.71 -47.72 15.12
N LEU A 30 -10.58 -47.87 16.12
CA LEU A 30 -10.89 -46.85 17.13
C LEU A 30 -10.92 -47.51 18.51
N ALA A 31 -9.74 -47.86 19.04
CA ALA A 31 -9.51 -47.99 20.49
C ALA A 31 -8.03 -48.31 20.80
N GLY A 32 -7.35 -47.40 21.50
CA GLY A 32 -6.27 -47.75 22.44
C GLY A 32 -4.81 -47.66 21.97
N GLY A 33 -4.14 -46.58 22.38
CA GLY A 33 -2.92 -46.69 23.21
C GLY A 33 -1.56 -46.99 22.57
N SER A 34 -0.81 -45.90 22.35
CA SER A 34 0.61 -45.70 22.69
C SER A 34 1.74 -46.37 21.89
N ALA A 35 2.59 -45.46 21.37
CA ALA A 35 4.04 -45.56 21.20
C ALA A 35 4.59 -46.45 20.07
N LEU A 36 4.94 -45.83 18.94
CA LEU A 36 6.32 -45.74 18.42
C LEU A 36 6.32 -44.76 17.23
N GLY A 37 7.24 -43.79 17.28
CA GLY A 37 7.29 -42.63 16.39
C GLY A 37 7.52 -42.98 14.92
N VAL A 38 6.62 -42.52 14.05
CA VAL A 38 6.85 -42.32 12.63
C VAL A 38 6.46 -40.87 12.32
N LEU A 39 7.44 -40.14 11.80
CA LEU A 39 7.46 -38.70 11.58
C LEU A 39 6.24 -38.18 10.77
N PRO A 40 5.60 -37.05 11.15
CA PRO A 40 4.61 -36.39 10.33
C PRO A 40 5.33 -35.53 9.28
N LEU A 41 5.80 -36.14 8.19
CA LEU A 41 6.61 -35.44 7.19
C LEU A 41 5.84 -34.93 5.96
N ARG A 42 4.50 -35.02 5.90
CA ARG A 42 3.79 -34.71 4.63
C ARG A 42 2.49 -33.90 4.67
N ALA A 43 2.13 -33.28 5.79
CA ALA A 43 1.00 -32.33 5.81
C ALA A 43 1.39 -30.86 6.08
N SER A 44 2.64 -30.57 6.45
CA SER A 44 3.09 -29.20 6.74
C SER A 44 3.53 -28.40 5.51
N ALA A 45 3.87 -29.05 4.40
CA ALA A 45 4.43 -28.35 3.24
C ALA A 45 3.41 -27.44 2.53
N ALA A 46 2.18 -27.89 2.28
CA ALA A 46 1.18 -27.14 1.52
C ALA A 46 0.65 -25.88 2.25
N SER A 47 0.62 -25.88 3.58
CA SER A 47 0.26 -24.70 4.38
C SER A 47 1.47 -23.80 4.69
N GLN A 48 2.70 -24.33 4.62
CA GLN A 48 3.94 -23.55 4.73
C GLN A 48 4.23 -22.73 3.46
N PHE A 49 3.93 -23.26 2.26
CA PHE A 49 4.17 -22.53 1.00
C PHE A 49 3.42 -21.18 0.91
N GLY A 50 2.24 -21.07 1.51
CA GLY A 50 1.47 -19.81 1.55
C GLY A 50 1.93 -18.81 2.61
N THR A 51 2.63 -19.26 3.66
CA THR A 51 3.07 -18.38 4.76
C THR A 51 4.48 -17.84 4.53
N ASP A 52 5.41 -18.65 4.00
CA ASP A 52 6.79 -18.23 3.81
C ASP A 52 6.93 -17.08 2.82
N TRP A 53 6.14 -17.05 1.75
CA TRP A 53 6.18 -16.01 0.71
C TRP A 53 5.08 -14.95 0.84
N GLY A 54 4.33 -14.93 1.94
CA GLY A 54 3.19 -14.02 2.14
C GLY A 54 3.54 -12.53 2.06
N PHE A 55 4.81 -12.16 2.27
CA PHE A 55 5.30 -10.79 2.14
C PHE A 55 5.42 -10.31 0.67
N ALA A 56 5.61 -11.23 -0.27
CA ALA A 56 6.14 -10.90 -1.59
C ALA A 56 5.15 -10.11 -2.45
N ILE A 57 3.88 -10.52 -2.50
CA ILE A 57 2.86 -9.81 -3.27
C ILE A 57 2.56 -8.41 -2.69
N PRO A 58 2.34 -8.24 -1.36
CA PRO A 58 2.24 -6.92 -0.75
C PRO A 58 3.43 -6.01 -1.06
N ALA A 59 4.66 -6.52 -0.91
CA ALA A 59 5.86 -5.74 -1.19
C ALA A 59 6.00 -5.33 -2.66
N ILE A 60 5.61 -6.19 -3.61
CA ILE A 60 5.60 -5.85 -5.04
C ILE A 60 4.53 -4.80 -5.34
N ASN A 61 3.34 -4.89 -4.73
CA ASN A 61 2.31 -3.86 -4.89
C ASN A 61 2.75 -2.51 -4.34
N GLU A 62 3.43 -2.50 -3.18
CA GLU A 62 4.02 -1.29 -2.60
C GLU A 62 5.12 -0.71 -3.48
N LEU A 63 5.99 -1.55 -4.06
CA LEU A 63 7.00 -1.12 -5.03
C LEU A 63 6.37 -0.51 -6.27
N ASN A 64 5.33 -1.12 -6.83
CA ASN A 64 4.61 -0.57 -7.98
C ASN A 64 3.97 0.79 -7.65
N ALA A 65 3.34 0.91 -6.48
CA ALA A 65 2.81 2.18 -6.01
C ALA A 65 3.92 3.24 -5.80
N ALA A 66 5.06 2.84 -5.24
CA ALA A 66 6.22 3.71 -5.06
C ALA A 66 6.79 4.19 -6.40
N ALA A 67 6.88 3.32 -7.40
CA ALA A 67 7.30 3.70 -8.75
C ALA A 67 6.35 4.73 -9.36
N ILE A 68 5.03 4.55 -9.22
CA ILE A 68 4.04 5.53 -9.68
C ILE A 68 4.22 6.88 -8.96
N ARG A 69 4.48 6.87 -7.64
CA ARG A 69 4.77 8.10 -6.89
C ARG A 69 6.02 8.83 -7.40
N VAL A 70 7.08 8.08 -7.72
CA VAL A 70 8.29 8.64 -8.34
C VAL A 70 7.93 9.24 -9.71
N CYS A 71 7.17 8.56 -10.55
CA CYS A 71 6.73 9.08 -11.86
C CYS A 71 5.95 10.40 -11.72
N SER A 72 5.00 10.45 -10.78
CA SER A 72 4.21 11.67 -10.54
C SER A 72 5.09 12.80 -10.00
N ALA A 73 6.04 12.49 -9.12
CA ALA A 73 6.98 13.49 -8.60
C ALA A 73 7.94 14.00 -9.68
N ASP A 74 8.43 13.12 -10.56
CA ASP A 74 9.25 13.49 -11.72
C ASP A 74 8.50 14.49 -12.62
N ALA A 75 7.23 14.20 -12.96
CA ALA A 75 6.40 15.10 -13.76
C ALA A 75 6.17 16.47 -13.08
N LEU A 76 5.96 16.47 -11.76
CA LEU A 76 5.84 17.70 -10.97
C LEU A 76 7.16 18.48 -10.93
N ALA A 77 8.30 17.80 -10.82
CA ALA A 77 9.61 18.44 -10.89
C ALA A 77 9.89 19.06 -12.26
N ASP A 78 9.57 18.36 -13.34
CA ASP A 78 9.70 18.86 -14.72
C ASP A 78 8.86 20.11 -14.96
N SER A 79 7.61 20.12 -14.46
CA SER A 79 6.74 21.30 -14.56
C SER A 79 7.16 22.47 -13.66
N ALA A 80 8.00 22.23 -12.65
CA ALA A 80 8.46 23.23 -11.70
C ALA A 80 9.77 23.93 -12.13
N VAL A 81 10.36 23.55 -13.27
CA VAL A 81 11.59 24.16 -13.80
C VAL A 81 11.40 25.67 -14.01
N GLY A 82 12.34 26.46 -13.49
CA GLY A 82 12.31 27.92 -13.52
C GLY A 82 11.36 28.56 -12.50
N THR A 83 10.71 27.77 -11.64
CA THR A 83 9.87 28.28 -10.54
C THR A 83 10.62 28.32 -9.21
N ALA A 84 10.10 29.09 -8.25
CA ALA A 84 10.67 29.13 -6.89
C ALA A 84 10.65 27.77 -6.15
N ASN A 85 9.90 26.78 -6.65
CA ASN A 85 9.75 25.46 -6.03
C ASN A 85 10.60 24.37 -6.71
N GLU A 86 11.41 24.70 -7.73
CA GLU A 86 12.18 23.72 -8.50
C GLU A 86 13.03 22.80 -7.61
N GLU A 87 13.84 23.39 -6.73
CA GLU A 87 14.75 22.64 -5.84
C GLU A 87 13.99 21.75 -4.85
N ILE A 88 12.82 22.20 -4.37
CA ILE A 88 11.98 21.41 -3.47
C ILE A 88 11.43 20.17 -4.20
N ARG A 89 11.01 20.31 -5.46
CA ARG A 89 10.48 19.19 -6.25
C ARG A 89 11.56 18.21 -6.65
N LYS A 90 12.76 18.69 -6.97
CA LYS A 90 13.93 17.83 -7.19
C LYS A 90 14.30 17.05 -5.93
N ALA A 91 14.38 17.71 -4.78
CA ALA A 91 14.64 17.04 -3.50
C ALA A 91 13.55 16.00 -3.16
N GLN A 92 12.28 16.29 -3.46
CA GLN A 92 11.18 15.34 -3.28
C GLN A 92 11.36 14.09 -4.16
N VAL A 93 11.77 14.25 -5.42
CA VAL A 93 12.10 13.13 -6.30
C VAL A 93 13.24 12.30 -5.70
N GLU A 94 14.30 12.94 -5.23
CA GLU A 94 15.45 12.24 -4.63
C GLU A 94 15.06 11.41 -3.39
N VAL A 95 14.20 11.95 -2.52
CA VAL A 95 13.69 11.21 -1.36
C VAL A 95 12.89 9.98 -1.80
N LEU A 96 11.96 10.14 -2.76
CA LEU A 96 11.13 9.03 -3.24
C LEU A 96 11.95 7.97 -3.99
N VAL A 97 12.97 8.39 -4.74
CA VAL A 97 13.96 7.50 -5.36
C VAL A 97 14.72 6.72 -4.29
N GLY A 98 15.15 7.38 -3.22
CA GLY A 98 15.81 6.76 -2.07
C GLY A 98 14.93 5.71 -1.39
N GLU A 99 13.67 6.04 -1.10
CA GLU A 99 12.68 5.11 -0.52
C GLU A 99 12.44 3.89 -1.42
N TYR A 100 12.25 4.12 -2.72
CA TYR A 100 12.09 3.04 -3.68
C TYR A 100 13.30 2.10 -3.69
N ASN A 101 14.51 2.66 -3.76
CA ASN A 101 15.74 1.88 -3.76
C ASN A 101 15.93 1.10 -2.45
N GLY A 102 15.55 1.68 -1.31
CA GLY A 102 15.51 1.00 -0.02
C GLY A 102 14.56 -0.19 -0.03
N ALA A 103 13.34 0.00 -0.53
CA ALA A 103 12.34 -1.08 -0.65
C ALA A 103 12.79 -2.20 -1.61
N VAL A 104 13.47 -1.85 -2.71
CA VAL A 104 14.09 -2.82 -3.63
C VAL A 104 15.14 -3.67 -2.91
N GLN A 105 16.02 -3.03 -2.13
CA GLN A 105 17.05 -3.73 -1.37
C GLN A 105 16.44 -4.66 -0.32
N GLU A 106 15.41 -4.20 0.38
CA GLU A 106 14.64 -4.97 1.35
C GLU A 106 14.05 -6.22 0.73
N TYR A 107 13.26 -6.06 -0.33
CA TYR A 107 12.64 -7.17 -1.05
C TYR A 107 13.68 -8.18 -1.52
N ASN A 108 14.74 -7.71 -2.17
CA ASN A 108 15.81 -8.56 -2.69
C ASN A 108 16.53 -9.33 -1.58
N ARG A 109 16.70 -8.73 -0.40
CA ARG A 109 17.30 -9.38 0.77
C ARG A 109 16.39 -10.47 1.32
N GLU A 110 15.10 -10.19 1.47
CA GLU A 110 14.10 -11.13 1.97
C GLU A 110 13.91 -12.34 1.05
N VAL A 111 13.89 -12.12 -0.27
CA VAL A 111 13.84 -13.19 -1.28
C VAL A 111 15.10 -14.06 -1.19
N ARG A 112 16.28 -13.43 -1.11
CA ARG A 112 17.56 -14.16 -1.01
C ARG A 112 17.62 -14.99 0.27
N ALA A 113 17.27 -14.42 1.41
CA ALA A 113 17.29 -15.11 2.70
C ALA A 113 16.46 -16.40 2.70
N ARG A 114 15.29 -16.39 2.04
CA ARG A 114 14.43 -17.57 1.90
C ARG A 114 15.02 -18.63 0.99
N ILE A 115 15.55 -18.22 -0.15
CA ILE A 115 16.22 -19.14 -1.09
C ILE A 115 17.44 -19.78 -0.43
N ASP A 116 18.26 -18.99 0.28
CA ASP A 116 19.45 -19.47 0.99
C ASP A 116 19.09 -20.41 2.15
N SER A 117 17.89 -20.26 2.72
CA SER A 117 17.32 -21.16 3.72
C SER A 117 16.71 -22.44 3.13
N GLY A 118 16.82 -22.64 1.80
CA GLY A 118 16.31 -23.83 1.11
C GLY A 118 14.80 -23.80 0.82
N ILE A 119 14.14 -22.65 0.98
CA ILE A 119 12.72 -22.50 0.68
C ILE A 119 12.55 -22.33 -0.84
N THR A 120 11.78 -23.23 -1.45
CA THR A 120 11.44 -23.15 -2.87
C THR A 120 10.59 -21.90 -3.15
N ARG A 121 11.05 -21.07 -4.08
CA ARG A 121 10.33 -19.88 -4.52
C ARG A 121 9.19 -20.25 -5.49
N PRO A 122 7.95 -19.79 -5.26
CA PRO A 122 6.86 -19.91 -6.23
C PRO A 122 7.20 -19.22 -7.56
N ALA A 123 6.55 -19.64 -8.65
CA ALA A 123 6.82 -19.10 -9.98
C ALA A 123 6.32 -17.65 -10.14
N GLU A 124 5.23 -17.33 -9.45
CA GLU A 124 4.58 -16.02 -9.40
C GLU A 124 5.35 -14.97 -8.60
N VAL A 125 6.31 -15.39 -7.76
CA VAL A 125 7.15 -14.47 -6.97
C VAL A 125 8.39 -14.08 -7.78
N PRO A 126 8.57 -12.79 -8.09
CA PRO A 126 9.78 -12.32 -8.76
C PRO A 126 11.06 -12.70 -7.98
N SER A 127 12.14 -13.03 -8.70
CA SER A 127 13.45 -13.31 -8.07
C SER A 127 14.09 -12.06 -7.49
N ARG A 128 13.70 -10.91 -8.04
CA ARG A 128 14.19 -9.59 -7.67
C ARG A 128 13.08 -8.59 -7.93
N ALA A 129 13.07 -7.55 -7.11
CA ALA A 129 12.27 -6.37 -7.38
C ALA A 129 12.75 -5.70 -8.67
N LEU A 130 11.83 -5.01 -9.33
CA LEU A 130 12.14 -4.26 -10.54
C LEU A 130 13.07 -3.08 -10.19
N PRO A 131 14.19 -2.88 -10.90
CA PRO A 131 14.98 -1.66 -10.80
C PRO A 131 14.18 -0.42 -11.19
N LEU A 132 14.51 0.74 -10.60
CA LEU A 132 13.72 1.95 -10.77
C LEU A 132 13.65 2.45 -12.22
N ASP A 133 14.72 2.31 -12.99
CA ASP A 133 14.77 2.67 -14.41
C ASP A 133 13.75 1.87 -15.24
N LEU A 134 13.69 0.55 -15.01
CA LEU A 134 12.72 -0.33 -15.65
C LEU A 134 11.29 -0.07 -15.14
N ALA A 135 11.14 0.20 -13.84
CA ALA A 135 9.85 0.55 -13.27
C ALA A 135 9.33 1.88 -13.84
N ARG A 136 10.19 2.88 -13.99
CA ARG A 136 9.83 4.14 -14.66
C ARG A 136 9.38 3.90 -16.09
N GLN A 137 10.10 3.07 -16.84
CA GLN A 137 9.72 2.73 -18.21
C GLN A 137 8.34 2.04 -18.26
N GLU A 138 8.06 1.13 -17.33
CA GLU A 138 6.81 0.38 -17.30
C GLU A 138 5.60 1.22 -16.84
N PHE A 139 5.81 2.08 -15.84
CA PHE A 139 4.74 2.81 -15.18
C PHE A 139 4.60 4.25 -15.67
N CYS A 140 5.68 5.02 -15.82
CA CYS A 140 5.58 6.45 -16.16
C CYS A 140 5.02 6.67 -17.58
N LEU A 141 5.35 5.78 -18.53
CA LEU A 141 4.82 5.85 -19.90
C LEU A 141 3.30 5.62 -19.97
N LYS A 142 2.72 4.89 -19.01
CA LYS A 142 1.27 4.69 -18.91
C LYS A 142 0.56 5.90 -18.30
N THR A 143 1.27 6.72 -17.52
CA THR A 143 0.73 7.90 -16.82
C THR A 143 0.88 9.21 -17.61
N ALA A 144 1.78 9.28 -18.60
CA ALA A 144 2.15 10.48 -19.37
C ALA A 144 1.06 11.08 -20.30
N LYS A 145 -0.22 10.75 -20.09
CA LYS A 145 -1.33 11.18 -20.95
C LYS A 145 -2.23 12.23 -20.29
N SER A 146 -1.65 13.27 -19.69
CA SER A 146 -2.38 14.51 -19.38
C SER A 146 -1.47 15.73 -19.60
N PRO A 147 -1.84 16.66 -20.51
CA PRO A 147 -1.12 17.92 -20.67
C PRO A 147 -1.28 18.81 -19.42
N PRO A 148 -0.27 19.62 -19.06
CA PRO A 148 -0.43 20.60 -17.99
C PRO A 148 -1.31 21.74 -18.50
N LEU A 149 -2.53 21.87 -17.97
CA LEU A 149 -3.25 23.14 -18.03
C LEU A 149 -2.63 24.06 -16.98
N ALA A 150 -1.62 24.81 -17.44
CA ALA A 150 -1.12 25.99 -16.75
C ALA A 150 -2.23 27.06 -16.72
N SER A 151 -3.06 27.02 -15.68
CA SER A 151 -3.77 28.22 -15.26
C SER A 151 -2.78 29.13 -14.53
N PRO A 152 -2.75 30.44 -14.80
CA PRO A 152 -1.88 31.35 -14.09
C PRO A 152 -2.17 31.29 -12.59
N THR A 153 -1.14 30.99 -11.80
CA THR A 153 -1.21 31.01 -10.33
C THR A 153 -1.71 32.38 -9.87
N PRO A 154 -2.86 32.47 -9.17
CA PRO A 154 -3.26 33.71 -8.55
C PRO A 154 -2.17 34.18 -7.59
N ALA A 155 -1.83 35.47 -7.62
CA ALA A 155 -0.88 36.04 -6.66
C ALA A 155 -1.34 35.75 -5.23
N LEU A 156 -0.43 35.24 -4.39
CA LEU A 156 -0.74 34.93 -3.00
C LEU A 156 -1.25 36.18 -2.27
N PRO A 157 -2.30 36.07 -1.44
CA PRO A 157 -2.74 37.18 -0.61
C PRO A 157 -1.60 37.63 0.30
N SER A 158 -1.23 38.93 0.27
CA SER A 158 -0.09 39.45 1.04
C SER A 158 -0.28 39.43 2.56
N ASN A 159 -1.48 39.14 3.04
CA ASN A 159 -1.80 38.91 4.44
C ASN A 159 -2.68 37.67 4.56
N ALA A 160 -2.08 36.52 4.86
CA ALA A 160 -2.83 35.39 5.37
C ALA A 160 -3.44 35.83 6.72
N GLY A 161 -4.71 36.24 6.70
CA GLY A 161 -5.47 36.38 7.93
C GLY A 161 -5.47 35.05 8.68
N ARG A 162 -5.71 35.10 9.99
CA ARG A 162 -5.82 33.88 10.81
C ARG A 162 -6.82 32.88 10.23
N PHE A 163 -7.92 33.36 9.68
CA PHE A 163 -8.93 32.54 9.01
C PHE A 163 -8.91 32.82 7.51
N LEU A 164 -8.87 31.76 6.72
CA LEU A 164 -8.85 31.86 5.26
C LEU A 164 -10.25 31.80 4.66
N THR A 165 -10.44 32.42 3.51
CA THR A 165 -11.53 32.05 2.59
C THR A 165 -11.18 30.80 1.80
N LEU A 166 -12.16 30.20 1.13
CA LEU A 166 -11.91 29.05 0.24
C LEU A 166 -11.01 29.44 -0.94
N GLU A 167 -11.18 30.64 -1.50
CA GLU A 167 -10.32 31.13 -2.58
C GLU A 167 -8.87 31.34 -2.11
N GLN A 168 -8.69 31.79 -0.87
CA GLN A 168 -7.35 31.90 -0.28
C GLN A 168 -6.75 30.51 -0.06
N LEU A 169 -7.52 29.56 0.49
CA LEU A 169 -7.09 28.16 0.62
C LEU A 169 -6.63 27.60 -0.73
N ASP A 170 -7.37 27.89 -1.81
CA ASP A 170 -7.02 27.48 -3.16
C ASP A 170 -5.71 28.10 -3.66
N ALA A 171 -5.52 29.40 -3.44
CA ALA A 171 -4.28 30.08 -3.81
C ALA A 171 -3.07 29.46 -3.07
N TYR A 172 -3.21 29.17 -1.77
CA TYR A 172 -2.15 28.51 -0.99
C TYR A 172 -1.96 27.05 -1.41
N ALA A 173 -3.01 26.32 -1.75
CA ALA A 173 -2.93 24.95 -2.28
C ALA A 173 -2.18 24.92 -3.62
N ALA A 174 -2.45 25.88 -4.51
CA ALA A 174 -1.73 26.06 -5.76
C ALA A 174 -0.23 26.31 -5.50
N ALA A 175 0.09 27.21 -4.57
CA ALA A 175 1.47 27.54 -4.22
C ALA A 175 2.21 26.38 -3.53
N ALA A 176 1.49 25.56 -2.76
CA ALA A 176 1.97 24.30 -2.19
C ALA A 176 2.08 23.18 -3.26
N GLY A 177 1.54 23.42 -4.46
CA GLY A 177 1.55 22.53 -5.63
C GLY A 177 0.64 21.31 -5.51
N TRP A 178 -0.51 21.47 -4.87
CA TRP A 178 -1.56 20.46 -4.92
C TRP A 178 -2.05 20.26 -6.37
N PRO A 179 -2.19 19.01 -6.85
CA PRO A 179 -2.75 18.72 -8.16
C PRO A 179 -4.23 19.09 -8.24
N ASN A 180 -4.61 19.96 -9.19
CA ASN A 180 -6.00 20.37 -9.38
C ASN A 180 -6.82 19.33 -10.17
N GLU A 181 -6.89 18.11 -9.65
CA GLU A 181 -7.55 16.98 -10.29
C GLU A 181 -8.37 16.16 -9.27
N PRO A 182 -9.32 15.32 -9.75
CA PRO A 182 -10.09 14.44 -8.87
C PRO A 182 -9.17 13.54 -8.02
N GLY A 183 -9.53 13.30 -6.76
CA GLY A 183 -8.69 12.52 -5.83
C GLY A 183 -7.63 13.34 -5.06
N TRP A 184 -7.42 14.61 -5.43
CA TRP A 184 -6.39 15.46 -4.81
C TRP A 184 -6.97 16.74 -4.23
N TRP A 185 -7.03 17.82 -5.01
CA TRP A 185 -7.42 19.14 -4.52
C TRP A 185 -8.84 19.20 -3.95
N PRO A 186 -9.88 18.64 -4.62
CA PRO A 186 -11.22 18.66 -4.05
C PRO A 186 -11.32 17.91 -2.73
N GLU A 187 -10.54 16.85 -2.55
CA GLU A 187 -10.50 16.04 -1.33
C GLU A 187 -9.69 16.70 -0.22
N MET A 188 -8.57 17.34 -0.56
CA MET A 188 -7.81 18.19 0.35
C MET A 188 -8.69 19.25 1.00
N ARG A 189 -9.54 19.94 0.20
CA ARG A 189 -10.47 20.93 0.76
C ARG A 189 -11.37 20.31 1.83
N LYS A 190 -11.93 19.13 1.57
CA LYS A 190 -12.81 18.42 2.52
C LYS A 190 -12.07 18.07 3.81
N ILE A 191 -10.82 17.62 3.70
CA ILE A 191 -9.97 17.28 4.84
C ILE A 191 -9.68 18.53 5.66
N VAL A 192 -9.11 19.57 5.06
CA VAL A 192 -8.74 20.82 5.76
C VAL A 192 -9.95 21.47 6.45
N LEU A 193 -11.11 21.50 5.76
CA LEU A 193 -12.36 22.00 6.35
C LEU A 193 -12.82 21.13 7.53
N CYS A 194 -12.67 19.82 7.46
CA CYS A 194 -13.06 18.93 8.55
C CYS A 194 -12.14 19.08 9.77
N GLU A 195 -10.82 19.17 9.54
CA GLU A 195 -9.80 19.27 10.59
C GLU A 195 -9.94 20.55 11.42
N THR A 196 -10.17 21.69 10.78
CA THR A 196 -10.17 23.00 11.47
C THR A 196 -11.56 23.63 11.61
N ARG A 197 -12.55 23.16 10.85
CA ARG A 197 -13.93 23.71 10.72
C ARG A 197 -14.04 25.16 10.24
N SER A 198 -12.95 25.92 10.29
CA SER A 198 -12.92 27.38 10.17
C SER A 198 -11.78 27.89 9.30
N LEU A 199 -10.94 27.00 8.76
CA LEU A 199 -9.73 27.37 7.99
C LEU A 199 -8.78 28.26 8.79
N ASP A 200 -8.62 27.97 10.09
CA ASP A 200 -7.70 28.68 10.99
C ASP A 200 -6.26 28.22 10.72
N THR A 201 -5.42 29.12 10.19
CA THR A 201 -4.00 28.88 9.91
C THR A 201 -3.18 28.67 11.18
N MET A 202 -3.69 29.14 12.32
CA MET A 202 -3.05 29.07 13.63
C MET A 202 -3.67 27.99 14.53
N ALA A 203 -4.51 27.12 13.99
CA ALA A 203 -5.15 26.05 14.76
C ALA A 203 -4.10 25.16 15.42
N HIS A 204 -4.24 24.92 16.73
CA HIS A 204 -3.38 24.02 17.48
C HIS A 204 -4.22 23.19 18.44
N ASN A 205 -4.19 21.88 18.27
CA ASN A 205 -4.80 20.93 19.20
C ASN A 205 -3.72 20.31 20.09
N THR A 206 -3.67 20.71 21.37
CA THR A 206 -2.71 20.17 22.35
C THR A 206 -3.06 18.79 22.88
N SER A 207 -4.26 18.28 22.57
CA SER A 207 -4.74 16.99 23.10
C SER A 207 -4.19 15.79 22.32
N ASP A 208 -3.61 16.02 21.15
CA ASP A 208 -3.03 14.95 20.34
C ASP A 208 -1.60 14.60 20.81
N PRO A 209 -1.12 13.36 20.56
CA PRO A 209 0.25 12.96 20.88
C PRO A 209 1.33 13.86 20.23
N HIS A 210 2.57 13.72 20.71
CA HIS A 210 3.76 14.39 20.14
C HIS A 210 3.73 15.94 20.13
N GLY A 211 3.07 16.55 21.12
CA GLY A 211 3.00 18.01 21.25
C GLY A 211 1.79 18.65 20.56
N GLY A 212 0.99 17.85 19.86
CA GLY A 212 -0.28 18.27 19.27
C GLY A 212 -0.28 18.34 17.75
N SER A 213 -1.37 18.83 17.19
CA SER A 213 -1.60 18.98 15.75
C SER A 213 -1.69 20.45 15.34
N TYR A 214 -1.05 20.83 14.23
CA TYR A 214 -0.78 22.24 13.89
C TYR A 214 -1.31 22.67 12.52
N GLY A 215 -1.82 23.90 12.47
CA GLY A 215 -2.20 24.65 11.27
C GLY A 215 -3.40 24.10 10.52
N LEU A 216 -3.56 24.53 9.26
CA LEU A 216 -4.73 24.24 8.42
C LEU A 216 -5.06 22.76 8.29
N ALA A 217 -4.05 21.92 8.12
CA ALA A 217 -4.18 20.50 7.93
C ALA A 217 -4.05 19.69 9.24
N GLN A 218 -3.93 20.35 10.41
CA GLN A 218 -3.78 19.69 11.72
C GLN A 218 -2.74 18.57 11.69
N LEU A 219 -1.52 18.91 11.27
CA LEU A 219 -0.43 17.95 11.14
C LEU A 219 0.21 17.71 12.51
N ASN A 220 0.30 16.44 12.91
CA ASN A 220 0.76 16.06 14.23
C ASN A 220 2.29 16.18 14.39
N GLY A 221 2.73 16.85 15.47
CA GLY A 221 4.12 16.96 15.90
C GLY A 221 5.06 17.65 14.92
N SER A 222 6.34 17.75 15.29
CA SER A 222 7.40 18.23 14.37
C SER A 222 7.77 17.19 13.30
N TYR A 223 7.53 15.92 13.61
CA TYR A 223 7.87 14.77 12.78
C TYR A 223 7.40 14.88 11.32
N HIS A 224 6.16 15.32 11.07
CA HIS A 224 5.66 15.43 9.69
C HIS A 224 6.39 16.53 8.90
N PHE A 225 6.69 17.66 9.54
CA PHE A 225 7.41 18.77 8.92
C PHE A 225 8.85 18.37 8.61
N GLU A 226 9.56 17.80 9.59
CA GLU A 226 10.94 17.35 9.44
C GLU A 226 11.07 16.31 8.31
N ARG A 227 10.15 15.34 8.22
CA ARG A 227 10.16 14.33 7.15
C ARG A 227 9.76 14.87 5.78
N ALA A 228 8.96 15.93 5.72
CA ALA A 228 8.68 16.64 4.49
C ALA A 228 9.82 17.57 4.07
N GLY A 229 10.87 17.72 4.88
CA GLY A 229 11.98 18.66 4.65
C GLY A 229 11.63 20.12 4.96
N GLU A 230 10.55 20.35 5.71
CA GLU A 230 10.04 21.67 6.06
C GLU A 230 10.46 22.06 7.47
N SER A 231 10.66 23.36 7.70
CA SER A 231 10.97 23.87 9.05
C SER A 231 9.72 23.88 9.93
N PHE A 232 9.82 23.29 11.13
CA PHE A 232 8.72 23.31 12.10
C PHE A 232 8.37 24.72 12.61
N ASP A 233 9.28 25.68 12.49
CA ASP A 233 8.98 27.07 12.82
C ASP A 233 7.93 27.69 11.88
N GLN A 234 7.79 27.11 10.68
CA GLN A 234 6.81 27.51 9.67
C GLN A 234 5.51 26.69 9.72
N ARG A 235 5.26 25.92 10.80
CA ARG A 235 4.08 25.06 10.93
C ARG A 235 2.73 25.75 10.73
N PHE A 236 2.66 27.07 10.93
CA PHE A 236 1.46 27.89 10.74
C PHE A 236 1.48 28.69 9.43
N ASP A 237 2.56 28.64 8.66
CA ASP A 237 2.54 29.16 7.30
C ASP A 237 1.61 28.26 6.45
N PRO A 238 0.59 28.83 5.79
CA PRO A 238 -0.42 28.05 5.09
C PRO A 238 0.17 27.26 3.91
N VAL A 239 1.19 27.79 3.22
CA VAL A 239 1.85 27.09 2.12
C VAL A 239 2.66 25.92 2.66
N VAL A 240 3.48 26.14 3.69
CA VAL A 240 4.30 25.08 4.29
C VAL A 240 3.42 23.98 4.89
N ASN A 241 2.36 24.35 5.60
CA ASN A 241 1.41 23.41 6.18
C ASN A 241 0.72 22.56 5.09
N LEU A 242 0.24 23.19 4.01
CA LEU A 242 -0.38 22.47 2.89
C LEU A 242 0.64 21.66 2.08
N ARG A 243 1.90 22.09 1.96
CA ARG A 243 2.96 21.33 1.27
C ARG A 243 3.35 20.09 2.07
N THR A 244 3.44 20.22 3.39
CA THR A 244 3.65 19.09 4.30
C THR A 244 2.47 18.10 4.23
N ALA A 245 1.23 18.61 4.16
CA ALA A 245 0.04 17.80 3.96
C ALA A 245 0.04 17.05 2.62
N LEU A 246 0.46 17.73 1.54
CA LEU A 246 0.62 17.12 0.22
C LEU A 246 1.63 15.98 0.27
N TRP A 247 2.81 16.21 0.85
CA TRP A 247 3.81 15.17 1.07
C TRP A 247 3.21 13.97 1.81
N LEU A 248 2.50 14.21 2.91
CA LEU A 248 1.90 13.16 3.73
C LEU A 248 0.88 12.32 2.93
N ARG A 249 0.02 12.98 2.15
CA ARG A 249 -0.94 12.33 1.26
C ARG A 249 -0.25 11.51 0.17
N THR A 250 0.84 12.02 -0.39
CA THR A 250 1.63 11.35 -1.42
C THR A 250 2.29 10.09 -0.86
N VAL A 251 3.02 10.19 0.26
CA VAL A 251 3.74 9.03 0.82
C VAL A 251 2.79 7.94 1.32
N ARG A 252 1.64 8.32 1.91
CA ARG A 252 0.64 7.35 2.38
C ARG A 252 -0.21 6.76 1.25
N GLY A 253 -0.41 7.49 0.15
CA GLY A 253 -1.27 7.04 -0.95
C GLY A 253 -2.77 7.18 -0.69
N HIS A 254 -3.19 7.64 0.51
CA HIS A 254 -4.57 7.99 0.86
C HIS A 254 -4.61 9.07 1.96
N PHE A 255 -5.80 9.62 2.25
CA PHE A 255 -5.99 10.50 3.41
C PHE A 255 -6.20 9.64 4.67
N GLY A 256 -5.21 9.60 5.56
CA GLY A 256 -5.36 9.02 6.89
C GLY A 256 -4.57 7.73 7.15
N GLY A 257 -5.05 6.96 8.13
CA GLY A 257 -4.45 5.76 8.73
C GLY A 257 -5.10 5.50 10.09
N THR A 258 -4.95 6.46 11.02
CA THR A 258 -5.74 6.64 12.26
C THR A 258 -5.85 8.14 12.57
N GLY A 259 -6.72 8.55 13.51
CA GLY A 259 -6.83 9.95 13.97
C GLY A 259 -7.70 10.87 13.11
N GLY A 260 -7.42 12.18 13.14
CA GLY A 260 -8.25 13.23 12.51
C GLY A 260 -8.50 12.98 11.02
N TRP A 261 -7.43 12.86 10.23
CA TRP A 261 -7.54 12.72 8.77
C TRP A 261 -8.33 11.48 8.37
N TYR A 262 -8.17 10.38 9.11
CA TYR A 262 -8.94 9.15 8.88
C TYR A 262 -10.43 9.35 9.16
N ASN A 263 -10.77 9.98 10.29
CA ASN A 263 -12.17 10.26 10.64
C ASN A 263 -12.82 11.21 9.62
N CYS A 264 -12.08 12.22 9.18
CA CYS A 264 -12.52 13.14 8.14
C CYS A 264 -12.67 12.45 6.77
N ALA A 265 -11.72 11.61 6.37
CA ALA A 265 -11.79 10.87 5.12
C ALA A 265 -13.02 9.94 5.09
N LYS A 266 -13.28 9.22 6.20
CA LYS A 266 -14.46 8.39 6.36
C LYS A 266 -15.78 9.15 6.32
N LEU A 267 -15.85 10.31 6.98
CA LEU A 267 -17.03 11.17 6.95
C LEU A 267 -17.42 11.53 5.51
N TRP A 268 -16.42 11.70 4.63
CA TRP A 268 -16.60 12.12 3.26
C TRP A 268 -16.56 10.99 2.21
N GLY A 269 -16.29 9.75 2.63
CA GLY A 269 -16.17 8.59 1.73
C GLY A 269 -14.97 8.68 0.77
N ILE A 270 -13.83 9.16 1.27
CA ILE A 270 -12.57 9.39 0.51
C ILE A 270 -11.37 8.67 1.16
N ASP A 271 -11.63 7.64 1.98
CA ASP A 271 -10.59 6.85 2.65
C ASP A 271 -9.94 5.79 1.76
#